data_AF-A0A3U0F3B9-F1
#
_entry.id   AF-A0A3U0F3B9-F1
#
_cell.length_a   1.000
_cell.length_b   1.000
_cell.length_c   1.000
_cell.angle_alpha   90.00
_cell.angle_beta   90.00
_cell.angle_gamma   90.00
#
_symmetry.space_group_name_H-M   'P 1'
#
loop_
_entity.id
_entity.type
_entity.pdbx_description
1 polymer ?
#
loop_
_entity_poly.entity_id
_entity_poly.type
_entity_poly.pdbx_seq_one_letter_code
_entity_poly.pdbx_strand_id
1 'polypeptide(L)'
;MNNLMIDLESMGKKPNAPIVSIGAVFFDPQSGELGQEFYTAVNLESAMEQGAVPDGDTILWWLRQSSEARSAICVDDAMPISSALSELSHFINRHSDNPKYLKVWGNGATFDNVILRGAYERAGQVCPWQFWNDHDVRTVVTLGRVVGFDPKRDMPFDGVAHNALADARHQAKYVSAIWQKLIPATSSDL
;
A
#
# COMPACT_ATOMS: atom_id res chain seq x y z
N MET A 1 16.19 -3.05 4.19
CA MET A 1 15.59 -2.64 2.90
C MET A 1 14.95 -1.27 3.07
N ASN A 2 15.08 -0.36 2.08
CA ASN A 2 14.57 1.03 2.19
C ASN A 2 13.42 1.35 1.22
N ASN A 3 12.77 0.35 0.62
CA ASN A 3 11.54 0.53 -0.14
C ASN A 3 10.42 -0.32 0.49
N LEU A 4 9.28 0.32 0.72
CA LEU A 4 8.08 -0.30 1.27
C LEU A 4 6.92 -0.05 0.32
N MET A 5 6.34 -1.11 -0.22
CA MET A 5 5.08 -1.03 -0.95
C MET A 5 3.92 -1.08 0.03
N ILE A 6 2.93 -0.21 -0.13
CA ILE A 6 1.69 -0.17 0.63
C ILE A 6 0.52 -0.19 -0.34
N ASP A 7 -0.50 -0.96 0.02
CA ASP A 7 -1.82 -0.92 -0.61
C ASP A 7 -2.88 -0.95 0.50
N LEU A 8 -4.04 -0.33 0.23
CA LEU A 8 -5.13 -0.20 1.19
C LEU A 8 -6.44 -0.63 0.55
N GLU A 9 -7.25 -1.35 1.33
CA GLU A 9 -8.68 -1.36 1.07
C GLU A 9 -9.35 -0.27 1.92
N SER A 10 -10.25 0.50 1.29
CA SER A 10 -10.92 1.63 1.94
C SER A 10 -12.40 1.73 1.57
N MET A 11 -13.17 2.38 2.45
CA MET A 11 -14.60 2.67 2.25
C MET A 11 -14.85 4.05 1.64
N GLY A 12 -13.93 4.57 0.83
CA GLY A 12 -14.09 5.87 0.20
C GLY A 12 -12.99 6.15 -0.82
N LYS A 13 -13.14 7.27 -1.53
CA LYS A 13 -12.16 7.74 -2.52
C LYS A 13 -11.49 9.07 -2.13
N LYS A 14 -11.87 9.62 -0.98
CA LYS A 14 -11.35 10.89 -0.47
C LYS A 14 -10.19 10.68 0.50
N PRO A 15 -9.33 11.69 0.73
CA PRO A 15 -8.23 11.62 1.69
C PRO A 15 -8.62 11.21 3.12
N ASN A 16 -9.88 11.41 3.52
CA ASN A 16 -10.40 11.03 4.83
C ASN A 16 -11.22 9.73 4.81
N ALA A 17 -11.05 8.88 3.80
CA ALA A 17 -11.74 7.60 3.71
C ALA A 17 -11.37 6.67 4.88
N PRO A 18 -12.29 5.80 5.34
CA PRO A 18 -11.98 4.77 6.33
C PRO A 18 -11.15 3.67 5.69
N ILE A 19 -10.09 3.24 6.39
CA ILE A 19 -9.27 2.08 6.01
C ILE A 19 -9.92 0.83 6.59
N VAL A 20 -10.04 -0.23 5.79
CA VAL A 20 -10.57 -1.54 6.22
C VAL A 20 -9.54 -2.66 6.13
N SER A 21 -8.45 -2.48 5.38
CA SER A 21 -7.24 -3.30 5.52
C SER A 21 -5.99 -2.54 5.08
N ILE A 22 -4.85 -2.96 5.61
CA ILE A 22 -3.53 -2.45 5.24
C ILE A 22 -2.67 -3.63 4.83
N GLY A 23 -2.12 -3.58 3.62
CA GLY A 23 -1.10 -4.49 3.14
C GLY A 23 0.20 -3.73 2.94
N ALA A 24 1.32 -4.29 3.40
CA ALA A 24 2.63 -3.70 3.16
C ALA A 24 3.71 -4.76 2.97
N VAL A 25 4.68 -4.50 2.10
CA VAL A 25 5.81 -5.39 1.87
C VAL A 25 7.09 -4.60 1.57
N PHE A 26 8.15 -4.91 2.30
CA PHE A 26 9.46 -4.39 1.96
C PHE A 26 9.96 -5.05 0.67
N PHE A 27 10.71 -4.31 -0.14
CA PHE A 27 11.31 -4.88 -1.34
C PHE A 27 12.60 -4.17 -1.73
N ASP A 28 13.36 -4.81 -2.62
CA ASP A 28 14.48 -4.20 -3.32
C ASP A 28 14.17 -4.14 -4.82
N PRO A 29 13.99 -2.94 -5.40
CA PRO A 29 13.69 -2.79 -6.83
C PRO A 29 14.84 -3.25 -7.74
N GLN A 30 16.08 -3.24 -7.27
CA GLN A 30 17.24 -3.65 -8.05
C GLN A 30 17.35 -5.17 -8.14
N SER A 31 17.19 -5.89 -7.04
CA SER A 31 17.25 -7.35 -7.02
C SER A 31 15.92 -8.01 -7.39
N GLY A 32 14.81 -7.32 -7.16
CA GLY A 32 13.45 -7.88 -7.27
C GLY A 32 13.01 -8.70 -6.06
N GLU A 33 13.83 -8.76 -5.02
CA GLU A 33 13.52 -9.50 -3.80
C GLU A 33 12.41 -8.83 -2.99
N LEU A 34 11.43 -9.62 -2.56
CA LEU A 34 10.45 -9.23 -1.55
C LEU A 34 10.98 -9.60 -0.16
N GLY A 35 10.86 -8.68 0.79
CA GLY A 35 11.27 -8.83 2.17
C GLY A 35 10.10 -9.12 3.10
N GLN A 36 10.15 -8.52 4.29
CA GLN A 36 9.13 -8.71 5.31
C GLN A 36 7.77 -8.17 4.86
N GLU A 37 6.71 -8.87 5.25
CA GLU A 37 5.33 -8.60 4.88
C GLU A 37 4.52 -8.22 6.12
N PHE A 38 3.53 -7.36 5.93
CA PHE A 38 2.58 -6.93 6.95
C PHE A 38 1.18 -6.93 6.37
N TYR A 39 0.23 -7.48 7.10
CA TYR A 39 -1.18 -7.42 6.79
C TYR A 39 -1.98 -7.24 8.07
N THR A 40 -2.98 -6.37 8.03
CA THR A 40 -3.97 -6.30 9.09
C THR A 40 -5.33 -5.85 8.53
N ALA A 41 -6.39 -6.52 8.98
CA ALA A 41 -7.74 -6.04 8.80
C ALA A 41 -8.03 -4.95 9.84
N VAL A 42 -8.71 -3.89 9.43
CA VAL A 42 -8.99 -2.72 10.26
C VAL A 42 -10.48 -2.60 10.51
N ASN A 43 -10.84 -2.42 11.78
CA ASN A 43 -12.21 -2.26 12.20
C ASN A 43 -12.77 -0.93 11.66
N LEU A 44 -13.76 -1.01 10.76
CA LEU A 44 -14.38 0.13 10.09
C LEU A 44 -14.99 1.14 11.07
N GLU A 45 -15.68 0.65 12.10
CA GLU A 45 -16.32 1.49 13.11
C GLU A 45 -15.29 2.36 13.82
N SER A 46 -14.17 1.77 14.28
CA SER A 46 -13.08 2.51 14.92
C SER A 46 -12.45 3.58 14.01
N ALA A 47 -12.38 3.34 12.70
CA ALA A 47 -11.91 4.33 11.75
C ALA A 47 -12.89 5.51 11.63
N MET A 48 -14.19 5.22 11.62
CA MET A 48 -15.25 6.23 11.56
C MET A 48 -15.37 7.03 12.86
N GLU A 49 -15.20 6.40 14.02
CA GLU A 49 -15.14 7.07 15.33
C GLU A 49 -14.00 8.10 15.41
N GLN A 50 -12.91 7.87 14.67
CA GLN A 50 -11.81 8.83 14.54
C GLN A 50 -12.04 9.91 13.46
N GLY A 51 -13.24 10.00 12.89
CA GLY A 51 -13.61 11.03 11.93
C GLY A 51 -13.31 10.70 10.47
N ALA A 52 -13.02 9.43 10.14
CA ALA A 52 -13.02 8.98 8.75
C ALA A 52 -14.45 8.96 8.18
N VAL A 53 -14.61 9.29 6.90
CA VAL A 53 -15.93 9.44 6.26
C VAL A 53 -16.02 8.54 5.03
N PRO A 54 -16.92 7.55 5.01
CA PRO A 54 -17.10 6.70 3.84
C PRO A 54 -17.86 7.42 2.72
N ASP A 55 -17.69 6.94 1.49
CA ASP A 55 -18.48 7.37 0.34
C ASP A 55 -19.58 6.35 0.02
N GLY A 56 -20.81 6.82 -0.17
CA GLY A 56 -21.97 5.95 -0.39
C GLY A 56 -21.87 5.09 -1.65
N ASP A 57 -21.22 5.58 -2.70
CA ASP A 57 -21.00 4.81 -3.93
C ASP A 57 -19.95 3.70 -3.74
N THR A 58 -18.92 3.93 -2.90
CA THR A 58 -17.95 2.90 -2.51
C THR A 58 -18.61 1.81 -1.66
N ILE A 59 -19.49 2.17 -0.71
CA ILE A 59 -20.27 1.19 0.06
C ILE A 59 -21.12 0.32 -0.88
N LEU A 60 -21.87 0.94 -1.80
CA LEU A 60 -22.69 0.20 -2.77
C LEU A 60 -21.85 -0.69 -3.70
N TRP A 61 -20.65 -0.25 -4.05
CA TRP A 61 -19.72 -1.05 -4.84
C TRP A 61 -19.26 -2.30 -4.08
N TRP A 62 -18.94 -2.17 -2.80
CA TRP A 62 -18.55 -3.29 -1.93
C TRP A 62 -19.68 -4.29 -1.71
N LEU A 63 -20.91 -3.81 -1.52
CA LEU A 63 -22.09 -4.68 -1.38
C LEU A 63 -22.33 -5.55 -2.63
N ARG A 64 -21.87 -5.12 -3.80
CA ARG A 64 -21.98 -5.87 -5.06
C ARG A 64 -20.84 -6.86 -5.30
N GLN A 65 -19.81 -6.88 -4.45
CA GLN A 65 -18.70 -7.83 -4.57
C GLN A 65 -19.12 -9.25 -4.16
N SER A 66 -18.23 -10.22 -4.39
CA SER A 66 -18.47 -11.61 -3.98
C SER A 66 -18.58 -11.74 -2.46
N SER A 67 -19.13 -12.86 -1.99
CA SER A 67 -19.18 -13.18 -0.55
C SER A 67 -17.79 -13.12 0.07
N GLU A 68 -16.79 -13.65 -0.61
CA GLU A 68 -15.41 -13.75 -0.15
C GLU A 68 -14.79 -12.37 0.02
N ALA A 69 -14.98 -11.48 -0.98
CA ALA A 69 -14.50 -10.11 -0.92
C ALA A 69 -15.19 -9.30 0.19
N ARG A 70 -16.50 -9.48 0.41
CA ARG A 70 -17.21 -8.84 1.53
C ARG A 70 -16.75 -9.35 2.90
N SER A 71 -16.50 -10.66 3.02
CA SER A 71 -15.98 -11.23 4.28
C SER A 71 -14.58 -10.72 4.61
N ALA A 72 -13.76 -10.41 3.61
CA ALA A 72 -12.41 -9.88 3.82
C ALA A 72 -12.40 -8.48 4.50
N ILE A 73 -13.49 -7.71 4.39
CA ILE A 73 -13.63 -6.38 5.02
C ILE A 73 -14.52 -6.38 6.27
N CYS A 74 -15.20 -7.49 6.55
CA CYS A 74 -16.08 -7.68 7.71
C CYS A 74 -15.52 -8.80 8.60
N VAL A 75 -14.28 -8.63 9.06
CA VAL A 75 -13.60 -9.64 9.88
C VAL A 75 -13.89 -9.39 11.37
N ASP A 76 -14.34 -10.42 12.08
CA ASP A 76 -14.74 -10.32 13.49
C ASP A 76 -13.57 -9.96 14.44
N ASP A 77 -12.33 -10.26 14.03
CA ASP A 77 -11.09 -9.96 14.78
C ASP A 77 -10.34 -8.74 14.23
N ALA A 78 -11.00 -7.89 13.44
CA ALA A 78 -10.39 -6.69 12.87
C ALA A 78 -9.85 -5.75 13.96
N MET A 79 -8.64 -5.25 13.74
CA MET A 79 -7.92 -4.43 14.71
C MET A 79 -8.45 -2.99 14.72
N PRO A 80 -8.60 -2.33 15.89
CA PRO A 80 -8.87 -0.90 15.92
C PRO A 80 -7.82 -0.10 15.15
N ILE A 81 -8.22 0.93 14.40
CA ILE A 81 -7.32 1.69 13.52
C ILE A 81 -6.07 2.20 14.25
N SER A 82 -6.19 2.73 15.48
CA SER A 82 -5.02 3.20 16.24
C SER A 82 -4.00 2.10 16.51
N SER A 83 -4.46 0.88 16.80
CA SER A 83 -3.60 -0.28 17.05
C SER A 83 -2.97 -0.75 15.74
N ALA A 84 -3.74 -0.79 14.65
CA ALA A 84 -3.22 -1.14 13.32
C ALA A 84 -2.10 -0.18 12.86
N LEU A 85 -2.29 1.13 13.07
CA LEU A 85 -1.28 2.16 12.78
C LEU A 85 -0.05 2.03 13.67
N SER A 86 -0.22 1.65 14.94
CA SER A 86 0.89 1.40 15.87
C SER A 86 1.70 0.18 15.44
N GLU A 87 1.03 -0.90 15.06
CA GLU A 87 1.68 -2.12 14.58
C GLU A 87 2.39 -1.91 13.23
N LEU A 88 1.80 -1.14 12.32
CA LEU A 88 2.49 -0.74 11.09
C LEU A 88 3.74 0.10 11.40
N SER A 89 3.65 1.05 12.34
CA SER A 89 4.82 1.83 12.77
C SER A 89 5.91 0.95 13.39
N HIS A 90 5.54 -0.02 14.22
CA HIS A 90 6.48 -1.00 14.78
C HIS A 90 7.13 -1.85 13.70
N PHE A 91 6.34 -2.34 12.75
CA PHE A 91 6.82 -3.10 11.60
C PHE A 91 7.84 -2.30 10.78
N ILE A 92 7.51 -1.05 10.45
CA ILE A 92 8.41 -0.15 9.70
C ILE A 92 9.71 0.07 10.47
N ASN A 93 9.64 0.44 11.75
CA ASN A 93 10.82 0.72 12.56
C ASN A 93 11.70 -0.51 12.77
N ARG A 94 11.12 -1.72 12.81
CA ARG A 94 11.86 -2.98 12.98
C ARG A 94 12.64 -3.39 11.74
N HIS A 95 12.14 -3.05 10.55
CA HIS A 95 12.63 -3.64 9.29
C HIS A 95 13.22 -2.62 8.31
N SER A 96 12.98 -1.32 8.50
CA SER A 96 13.67 -0.28 7.73
C SER A 96 15.10 -0.10 8.23
N ASP A 97 16.06 0.06 7.32
CA ASP A 97 17.45 0.32 7.70
C ASP A 97 17.59 1.74 8.28
N ASN A 98 16.84 2.69 7.71
CA ASN A 98 16.72 4.04 8.23
C ASN A 98 15.38 4.69 7.82
N PRO A 99 14.44 4.91 8.77
CA PRO A 99 13.15 5.54 8.48
C PRO A 99 13.23 6.90 7.77
N LYS A 100 14.33 7.65 7.97
CA LYS A 100 14.56 8.95 7.31
C LYS A 100 14.65 8.82 5.78
N TYR A 101 15.14 7.68 5.29
CA TYR A 101 15.37 7.42 3.86
C TYR A 101 14.41 6.38 3.29
N LEU A 102 13.49 5.86 4.09
CA LEU A 102 12.48 4.90 3.66
C LEU A 102 11.59 5.52 2.57
N LYS A 103 11.57 4.89 1.39
CA LYS A 103 10.68 5.21 0.28
C LYS A 103 9.40 4.42 0.44
N VAL A 104 8.27 5.12 0.53
CA VAL A 104 6.96 4.49 0.69
C VAL A 104 6.19 4.62 -0.62
N TRP A 105 5.89 3.47 -1.19
CA TRP A 105 5.28 3.32 -2.50
C TRP A 105 3.79 3.02 -2.36
N GLY A 106 2.97 3.66 -3.20
CA GLY A 106 1.55 3.35 -3.32
C GLY A 106 1.10 3.39 -4.78
N ASN A 107 0.03 2.65 -5.12
CA ASN A 107 -0.51 2.61 -6.48
C ASN A 107 -1.41 3.79 -6.80
N GLY A 108 -0.80 4.97 -6.72
CA GLY A 108 -1.43 6.24 -6.48
C GLY A 108 -0.97 6.73 -5.11
N ALA A 109 0.25 7.26 -5.02
CA ALA A 109 0.81 7.77 -3.76
C ALA A 109 -0.04 8.92 -3.20
N THR A 110 -0.74 9.65 -4.08
CA THR A 110 -1.73 10.68 -3.70
C THR A 110 -3.04 10.11 -3.14
N PHE A 111 -3.18 8.78 -3.10
CA PHE A 111 -4.34 8.06 -2.61
C PHE A 111 -3.97 7.28 -1.34
N ASP A 112 -3.24 6.15 -1.46
CA ASP A 112 -2.95 5.26 -0.34
C ASP A 112 -2.14 5.96 0.75
N ASN A 113 -1.01 6.56 0.38
CA ASN A 113 -0.13 7.24 1.34
C ASN A 113 -0.83 8.43 2.00
N VAL A 114 -1.67 9.16 1.25
CA VAL A 114 -2.43 10.30 1.75
C VAL A 114 -3.50 9.86 2.75
N ILE A 115 -4.27 8.82 2.43
CA ILE A 115 -5.30 8.26 3.34
C ILE A 115 -4.64 7.75 4.62
N LEU A 116 -3.54 7.00 4.50
CA LEU A 116 -2.82 6.45 5.63
C LEU A 116 -2.20 7.55 6.52
N ARG A 117 -1.59 8.57 5.92
CA ARG A 117 -1.08 9.74 6.66
C ARG A 117 -2.20 10.48 7.38
N GLY A 118 -3.34 10.69 6.73
CA GLY A 118 -4.52 11.28 7.34
C GLY A 118 -5.07 10.42 8.49
N ALA A 119 -4.96 9.09 8.41
CA ALA A 119 -5.34 8.19 9.51
C ALA A 119 -4.40 8.34 10.71
N TYR A 120 -3.08 8.43 10.49
CA TYR A 120 -2.11 8.77 11.54
C TYR A 120 -2.46 10.10 12.24
N GLU A 121 -2.75 11.15 11.46
CA GLU A 121 -3.14 12.45 12.01
C GLU A 121 -4.41 12.39 12.85
N ARG A 122 -5.47 11.72 12.36
CA ARG A 122 -6.73 11.53 13.10
C ARG A 122 -6.55 10.72 14.39
N ALA A 123 -5.63 9.75 14.38
CA ALA A 123 -5.27 8.94 15.55
C ALA A 123 -4.34 9.67 16.54
N GLY A 124 -3.88 10.88 16.23
CA GLY A 124 -2.88 11.61 17.03
C GLY A 124 -1.50 10.94 17.05
N GLN A 125 -1.19 10.14 16.02
CA GLN A 125 0.06 9.40 15.89
C GLN A 125 0.96 10.03 14.83
N VAL A 126 2.28 9.94 15.02
CA VAL A 126 3.25 10.42 14.04
C VAL A 126 3.41 9.40 12.92
N CYS A 127 3.20 9.83 11.68
CA CYS A 127 3.46 9.01 10.50
C CYS A 127 4.96 8.61 10.45
N PRO A 128 5.30 7.31 10.31
CA PRO A 128 6.67 6.83 10.53
C PRO A 128 7.63 7.10 9.36
N TRP A 129 7.18 7.75 8.28
CA TRP A 129 8.02 8.17 7.16
C TRP A 129 7.81 9.64 6.80
N GLN A 130 8.84 10.21 6.16
CA GLN A 130 8.84 11.61 5.75
C GLN A 130 8.01 11.83 4.48
N PHE A 131 7.25 12.92 4.42
CA PHE A 131 6.33 13.19 3.29
C PHE A 131 7.03 13.30 1.93
N TRP A 132 8.29 13.75 1.89
CA TRP A 132 9.06 13.84 0.64
C TRP A 132 9.58 12.50 0.12
N ASN A 133 9.32 11.39 0.84
CA ASN A 133 9.70 10.05 0.41
C ASN A 133 8.55 9.25 -0.21
N ASP A 134 7.37 9.84 -0.41
CA ASP A 134 6.26 9.18 -1.11
C ASP A 134 6.64 8.91 -2.58
N HIS A 135 6.41 7.68 -3.05
CA HIS A 135 6.73 7.21 -4.41
C HIS A 135 5.49 6.64 -5.08
N ASP A 136 5.30 6.99 -6.35
CA ASP A 136 4.10 6.64 -7.10
C ASP A 136 4.37 5.53 -8.13
N VAL A 137 3.69 4.41 -7.94
CA VAL A 137 3.80 3.25 -8.83
C VAL A 137 3.31 3.58 -10.25
N ARG A 138 2.27 4.39 -10.41
CA ARG A 138 1.69 4.73 -11.72
C ARG A 138 2.68 5.52 -12.58
N THR A 139 3.54 6.31 -11.96
CA THR A 139 4.67 6.97 -12.65
C THR A 139 5.64 5.93 -13.22
N VAL A 140 6.05 4.95 -12.41
CA VAL A 140 6.94 3.87 -12.88
C VAL A 140 6.27 3.03 -13.97
N VAL A 141 4.99 2.70 -13.85
CA VAL A 141 4.22 2.00 -14.90
C VAL A 141 4.20 2.79 -16.20
N THR A 142 4.06 4.12 -16.14
CA THR A 142 4.12 4.98 -17.33
C THR A 142 5.47 4.87 -18.03
N LEU A 143 6.57 4.89 -17.28
CA LEU A 143 7.92 4.70 -17.83
C LEU A 143 8.13 3.28 -18.37
N GLY A 144 7.62 2.26 -17.68
CA GLY A 144 7.65 0.87 -18.13
C GLY A 144 7.06 0.69 -19.52
N ARG A 145 5.90 1.31 -19.77
CA ARG A 145 5.23 1.26 -21.08
C ARG A 145 6.07 1.87 -22.20
N VAL A 146 6.80 2.94 -21.92
CA VAL A 146 7.71 3.57 -22.88
C VAL A 146 8.84 2.61 -23.27
N VAL A 147 9.34 1.81 -22.33
CA VAL A 147 10.37 0.79 -22.60
C VAL A 147 9.79 -0.60 -22.95
N GLY A 148 8.52 -0.65 -23.35
CA GLY A 148 7.88 -1.84 -23.89
C GLY A 148 7.39 -2.86 -22.85
N PHE A 149 7.33 -2.49 -21.57
CA PHE A 149 6.79 -3.33 -20.49
C PHE A 149 5.48 -2.77 -19.94
N ASP A 150 4.38 -3.50 -20.10
CA ASP A 150 3.10 -3.18 -19.46
C ASP A 150 2.76 -4.25 -18.41
N PRO A 151 2.70 -3.93 -17.11
CA PRO A 151 2.36 -4.88 -16.06
C PRO A 151 1.07 -5.66 -16.35
N LYS A 152 0.04 -5.01 -16.91
CA LYS A 152 -1.24 -5.68 -17.17
C LYS A 152 -1.14 -6.79 -18.22
N ARG A 153 -0.17 -6.69 -19.14
CA ARG A 153 0.06 -7.66 -20.22
C ARG A 153 1.16 -8.65 -19.85
N ASP A 154 2.26 -8.14 -19.31
CA ASP A 154 3.53 -8.85 -19.17
C ASP A 154 3.72 -9.47 -17.78
N MET A 155 2.92 -9.05 -16.79
CA MET A 155 2.91 -9.62 -15.45
C MET A 155 1.46 -9.71 -14.94
N PRO A 156 0.65 -10.66 -15.44
CA PRO A 156 -0.70 -10.86 -14.95
C PRO A 156 -0.75 -11.05 -13.43
N PHE A 157 -1.83 -10.59 -12.81
CA PHE A 157 -2.03 -10.71 -11.36
C PHE A 157 -2.09 -12.17 -10.92
N ASP A 158 -1.32 -12.48 -9.88
CA ASP A 158 -1.25 -13.80 -9.25
C ASP A 158 -1.57 -13.65 -7.75
N GLY A 159 -2.84 -13.84 -7.41
CA GLY A 159 -3.38 -13.64 -6.07
C GLY A 159 -4.90 -13.54 -6.04
N VAL A 160 -5.45 -13.26 -4.86
CA VAL A 160 -6.86 -12.92 -4.68
C VAL A 160 -6.99 -11.41 -4.81
N ALA A 161 -7.80 -10.95 -5.78
CA ALA A 161 -8.06 -9.52 -5.96
C ALA A 161 -8.75 -8.95 -4.72
N HIS A 162 -8.46 -7.69 -4.39
CA HIS A 162 -8.97 -7.00 -3.19
C HIS A 162 -8.42 -7.55 -1.88
N ASN A 163 -7.16 -8.01 -1.93
CA ASN A 163 -6.37 -8.33 -0.75
C ASN A 163 -5.15 -7.41 -0.78
N ALA A 164 -5.16 -6.40 0.10
CA ALA A 164 -4.14 -5.36 0.12
C ALA A 164 -2.70 -5.90 0.14
N LEU A 165 -2.42 -7.02 0.83
CA LEU A 165 -1.06 -7.59 0.82
C LEU A 165 -0.73 -8.27 -0.52
N ALA A 166 -1.68 -9.00 -1.11
CA ALA A 166 -1.50 -9.58 -2.45
C ALA A 166 -1.24 -8.48 -3.50
N ASP A 167 -2.00 -7.39 -3.42
CA ASP A 167 -1.85 -6.21 -4.26
C ASP A 167 -0.48 -5.54 -4.04
N ALA A 168 -0.08 -5.25 -2.79
CA ALA A 168 1.23 -4.68 -2.49
C ALA A 168 2.39 -5.56 -3.01
N ARG A 169 2.30 -6.90 -2.88
CA ARG A 169 3.31 -7.82 -3.43
C ARG A 169 3.38 -7.76 -4.94
N HIS A 170 2.22 -7.77 -5.61
CA HIS A 170 2.17 -7.71 -7.06
C HIS A 170 2.75 -6.38 -7.57
N GLN A 171 2.40 -5.28 -6.92
CA GLN A 171 2.89 -3.94 -7.21
C GLN A 171 4.40 -3.83 -7.06
N ALA A 172 4.96 -4.35 -5.95
CA ALA A 172 6.39 -4.39 -5.73
C ALA A 172 7.10 -5.16 -6.86
N LYS A 173 6.58 -6.35 -7.25
CA LYS A 173 7.18 -7.17 -8.32
C LYS A 173 7.26 -6.44 -9.65
N TYR A 174 6.18 -5.83 -10.12
CA TYR A 174 6.23 -5.16 -11.42
C TYR A 174 6.98 -3.83 -11.38
N VAL A 175 7.04 -3.14 -10.22
CA VAL A 175 7.93 -1.98 -10.04
C VAL A 175 9.38 -2.42 -10.19
N SER A 176 9.80 -3.50 -9.54
CA SER A 176 11.16 -4.04 -9.69
C SER A 176 11.47 -4.44 -11.13
N ALA A 177 10.54 -5.12 -11.81
CA ALA A 177 10.73 -5.52 -13.20
C ALA A 177 10.91 -4.32 -14.15
N ILE A 178 10.17 -3.23 -13.93
CA ILE A 178 10.35 -1.98 -14.69
C ILE A 178 11.67 -1.31 -14.31
N TRP A 179 11.96 -1.23 -13.01
CA TRP A 179 13.19 -0.61 -12.50
C TRP A 179 14.44 -1.23 -13.13
N GLN A 180 14.54 -2.56 -13.13
CA GLN A 180 15.65 -3.31 -13.72
C GLN A 180 15.81 -3.10 -15.22
N LYS A 181 14.71 -2.81 -15.94
CA LYS A 181 14.74 -2.47 -17.36
C LYS A 181 15.22 -1.04 -17.60
N LEU A 182 14.87 -0.11 -16.71
CA LEU A 182 15.27 1.30 -16.81
C LEU A 182 16.71 1.51 -16.33
N ILE A 183 17.15 0.78 -15.31
CA ILE A 183 18.45 0.92 -14.63
C ILE A 183 19.13 -0.45 -14.57
N PRO A 184 19.82 -0.87 -15.64
CA PRO A 184 20.56 -2.13 -15.65
C PRO A 184 21.67 -2.11 -14.60
N ALA A 185 21.92 -3.26 -13.96
CA ALA A 185 22.90 -3.42 -12.87
C ALA A 185 24.35 -3.00 -13.23
N THR A 186 24.65 -2.79 -14.51
CA THR A 186 25.93 -2.25 -15.00
C THR A 186 26.05 -0.73 -14.92
N SER A 187 25.04 -0.03 -14.40
CA SER A 187 25.02 1.44 -14.29
C SER A 187 25.65 1.93 -12.97
N SER A 188 26.75 1.33 -12.55
CA SER A 188 27.49 1.71 -11.33
C SER A 188 28.43 2.91 -11.50
N ASP A 189 28.31 3.65 -12.61
CA ASP A 189 29.10 4.84 -12.91
C ASP A 189 28.22 6.11 -12.97
N LEU A 190 27.48 6.41 -11.90
CA LEU A 190 26.91 7.75 -11.64
C LEU A 190 26.89 8.07 -10.15
#